data_AF-A0A520N6W0-F1
#
_entry.id   AF-A0A520N6W0-F1
#
_cell.length_a   1.000
_cell.length_b   1.000
_cell.length_c   1.000
_cell.angle_alpha   90.00
_cell.angle_beta   90.00
_cell.angle_gamma   90.00
#
_symmetry.space_group_name_H-M   'P 1'
#
loop_
_entity.id
_entity.type
_entity.pdbx_description
1 polymer ?
#
loop_
_entity_poly.entity_id
_entity_poly.type
_entity_poly.pdbx_seq_one_letter_code
_entity_poly.pdbx_strand_id
1 'polypeptide(L)'
;MSMLEIIQILSVFFGTLVAAPLIVSKKAKKRLIGLSAVIAGSIFAIIVQIYLGLYYFVFANAFWLLNASNGIKKIIKNQRKNSTGF
;
A
#
# COMPACT_ATOMS: atom_id res chain seq x y z
N MET A 1 17.92 -10.21 15.79
CA MET A 1 17.38 -9.52 14.61
C MET A 1 17.90 -8.10 14.59
N SER A 2 18.40 -7.65 13.44
CA SER A 2 18.78 -6.26 13.22
C SER A 2 17.53 -5.38 13.04
N MET A 3 17.69 -4.08 13.25
CA MET A 3 16.61 -3.10 13.04
C MET A 3 16.06 -3.14 11.60
N LEU A 4 16.91 -3.42 10.61
CA LEU A 4 16.51 -3.51 9.21
C LEU A 4 15.61 -4.73 8.95
N GLU A 5 15.93 -5.88 9.55
CA GLU A 5 15.10 -7.09 9.43
C GLU A 5 13.70 -6.87 10.00
N ILE A 6 13.60 -6.14 11.13
CA ILE A 6 12.30 -5.77 11.72
C ILE A 6 11.49 -4.92 10.75
N ILE A 7 12.12 -3.92 10.11
CA ILE A 7 11.44 -3.06 9.12
C ILE A 7 11.03 -3.87 7.87
N GLN A 8 11.85 -4.84 7.43
CA GLN A 8 11.49 -5.75 6.34
C GLN A 8 10.28 -6.61 6.68
N ILE A 9 10.23 -7.17 7.88
CA ILE A 9 9.08 -7.96 8.35
C ILE A 9 7.82 -7.08 8.39
N LEU A 10 7.92 -5.86 8.92
CA LEU A 10 6.81 -4.91 8.94
C LEU A 10 6.35 -4.55 7.51
N SER A 11 7.31 -4.35 6.60
CA SER A 11 7.04 -4.11 5.18
C SER A 11 6.22 -5.24 4.56
N VAL A 12 6.61 -6.50 4.78
CA VAL A 12 5.89 -7.68 4.26
C VAL A 12 4.53 -7.84 4.93
N PHE A 13 4.46 -7.62 6.24
CA PHE A 13 3.22 -7.71 7.00
C PHE A 13 2.17 -6.72 6.49
N PHE A 14 2.51 -5.43 6.39
CA PHE A 14 1.58 -4.41 5.89
C PHE A 14 1.36 -4.50 4.38
N GLY A 15 2.44 -4.62 3.61
CA GLY A 15 2.41 -4.57 2.15
C GLY A 15 1.82 -5.81 1.49
N THR A 16 1.81 -6.96 2.18
CA THR A 16 1.29 -8.22 1.63
C THR A 16 0.24 -8.86 2.54
N LEU A 17 0.60 -9.23 3.77
CA LEU A 17 -0.26 -10.06 4.62
C LEU A 17 -1.59 -9.36 4.94
N VAL A 18 -1.54 -8.08 5.31
CA VAL A 18 -2.73 -7.29 5.62
C VAL A 18 -3.35 -6.71 4.34
N ALA A 19 -2.53 -6.18 3.44
CA ALA A 19 -3.01 -5.55 2.21
C ALA A 19 -3.77 -6.50 1.28
N ALA A 20 -3.22 -7.68 0.98
CA ALA A 20 -3.77 -8.59 -0.03
C ALA A 20 -5.24 -9.01 0.25
N PRO A 21 -5.61 -9.54 1.44
CA PRO A 21 -7.00 -9.91 1.73
C PRO A 21 -7.95 -8.71 1.78
N LEU A 22 -7.46 -7.53 2.15
CA LEU A 22 -8.27 -6.31 2.23
C LEU A 22 -8.55 -5.71 0.85
N ILE A 23 -7.58 -5.75 -0.07
CA ILE A 23 -7.72 -5.25 -1.45
C ILE A 23 -8.72 -6.07 -2.26
N VAL A 24 -8.76 -7.39 -2.06
CA VAL A 24 -9.69 -8.29 -2.76
C VAL A 24 -11.11 -8.22 -2.21
N SER A 25 -11.32 -7.52 -1.10
CA SER A 25 -12.65 -7.40 -0.49
C SER A 25 -13.63 -6.66 -1.40
N LYS A 26 -14.90 -7.12 -1.46
CA LYS A 26 -15.96 -6.42 -2.19
C LYS A 26 -16.33 -5.06 -1.58
N LYS A 27 -16.04 -4.84 -0.29
CA LYS A 27 -16.40 -3.63 0.45
C LYS A 27 -15.40 -2.51 0.17
N ALA A 28 -15.86 -1.38 -0.37
CA ALA A 28 -15.01 -0.23 -0.69
C ALA A 28 -14.18 0.29 0.51
N LYS A 29 -14.77 0.33 1.71
CA LYS A 29 -14.04 0.68 2.95
C LYS A 29 -12.89 -0.28 3.26
N LYS A 30 -13.09 -1.59 3.08
CA LYS A 30 -12.02 -2.59 3.30
C LYS A 30 -10.91 -2.46 2.25
N ARG A 31 -11.28 -2.20 0.99
CA ARG A 31 -10.31 -1.93 -0.09
C ARG A 31 -9.46 -0.69 0.20
N LEU A 32 -10.06 0.39 0.71
CA LEU A 32 -9.33 1.59 1.12
C LEU A 32 -8.27 1.27 2.19
N ILE A 33 -8.64 0.53 3.23
CA ILE A 33 -7.70 0.11 4.29
C ILE A 33 -6.58 -0.75 3.69
N GLY A 34 -6.91 -1.67 2.78
CA GLY A 34 -5.93 -2.49 2.08
C GLY A 34 -4.94 -1.67 1.25
N LEU A 35 -5.41 -0.66 0.51
CA LEU A 35 -4.54 0.24 -0.25
C LEU A 35 -3.67 1.12 0.67
N SER A 36 -4.20 1.57 1.80
CA SER A 36 -3.40 2.27 2.82
C SER A 36 -2.32 1.37 3.42
N ALA A 37 -2.61 0.09 3.62
CA ALA A 37 -1.62 -0.89 4.07
C ALA A 37 -0.52 -1.14 3.03
N VAL A 38 -0.85 -1.14 1.72
CA VAL A 38 0.17 -1.16 0.64
C VAL A 38 1.07 0.04 0.73
N ILE A 39 0.52 1.26 0.90
CA ILE A 39 1.34 2.47 1.01
C ILE A 39 2.31 2.37 2.19
N ALA A 40 1.82 1.96 3.37
CA ALA A 40 2.66 1.79 4.55
C ALA A 40 3.77 0.74 4.32
N GLY A 41 3.41 -0.43 3.76
CA GLY A 41 4.37 -1.48 3.43
C GLY A 41 5.42 -1.02 2.41
N SER A 42 5.01 -0.35 1.33
CA SER A 42 5.91 0.15 0.30
C SER A 42 6.88 1.22 0.84
N ILE A 43 6.46 2.09 1.77
CA ILE A 43 7.36 3.07 2.41
C ILE A 43 8.46 2.34 3.20
N PHE A 44 8.09 1.36 4.03
CA PHE A 44 9.07 0.56 4.78
C PHE A 44 10.02 -0.19 3.83
N ALA A 45 9.49 -0.77 2.75
CA ALA A 45 10.28 -1.46 1.73
C ALA A 45 11.32 -0.54 1.09
N ILE A 46 10.90 0.67 0.69
CA ILE A 46 11.77 1.66 0.04
C ILE A 46 12.92 2.08 0.95
N ILE A 47 12.65 2.36 2.22
CA ILE A 47 13.69 2.77 3.19
C ILE A 47 14.78 1.71 3.28
N VAL A 48 14.40 0.44 3.44
CA VAL A 48 15.36 -0.66 3.55
C VAL A 48 16.09 -0.90 2.22
N GLN A 49 15.38 -0.83 1.10
CA GLN A 49 15.98 -1.08 -0.22
C GLN A 49 16.96 0.02 -0.62
N ILE A 50 16.72 1.28 -0.27
CA ILE A 50 17.70 2.37 -0.44
C ILE A 50 18.96 2.06 0.38
N TYR A 51 18.79 1.66 1.64
CA TYR A 51 19.92 1.32 2.51
C TYR A 51 20.77 0.16 1.95
N LEU A 52 20.12 -0.82 1.32
CA LEU A 52 20.78 -1.97 0.70
C LEU A 52 21.26 -1.74 -0.75
N GLY A 53 21.07 -0.54 -1.32
CA GLY A 53 21.45 -0.23 -2.71
C GLY A 53 20.59 -0.92 -3.78
N LEU A 54 19.39 -1.38 -3.41
CA LEU A 54 18.50 -2.19 -4.25
C LEU A 54 17.52 -1.34 -5.06
N TYR A 55 18.04 -0.50 -5.95
CA TYR A 55 17.24 0.54 -6.63
C TYR A 55 16.11 0.00 -7.51
N TYR A 56 16.26 -1.16 -8.17
CA TYR A 56 15.17 -1.76 -8.94
C TYR A 56 13.93 -2.04 -8.09
N PHE A 57 14.14 -2.52 -6.85
CA PHE A 57 13.04 -2.76 -5.91
C PHE A 57 12.45 -1.46 -5.38
N VAL A 58 13.26 -0.40 -5.23
CA VAL A 58 12.77 0.94 -4.86
C VAL A 58 11.77 1.44 -5.89
N PHE A 59 12.10 1.34 -7.19
CA PHE A 59 11.17 1.73 -8.26
C PHE A 59 9.91 0.88 -8.28
N ALA A 60 10.03 -0.44 -8.06
CA ALA A 60 8.86 -1.31 -7.96
C ALA A 60 7.92 -0.91 -6.82
N ASN A 61 8.47 -0.61 -5.63
CA ASN A 61 7.68 -0.16 -4.49
C ASN A 61 7.12 1.25 -4.67
N ALA A 62 7.83 2.15 -5.36
CA ALA A 62 7.30 3.45 -5.74
C ALA A 62 6.10 3.32 -6.70
N PHE A 63 6.17 2.41 -7.66
CA PHE A 63 5.03 2.12 -8.55
C PHE A 63 3.81 1.61 -7.79
N TRP A 64 4.00 0.71 -6.82
CA TRP A 64 2.92 0.23 -5.94
C TRP A 64 2.32 1.36 -5.09
N LEU A 65 3.15 2.25 -4.56
CA LEU A 65 2.71 3.41 -3.77
C LEU A 65 1.86 4.38 -4.59
N LEU A 66 2.27 4.66 -5.84
CA LEU A 66 1.49 5.48 -6.78
C LEU A 66 0.16 4.80 -7.16
N ASN A 67 0.17 3.50 -7.44
CA ASN A 67 -1.05 2.76 -7.76
C ASN A 67 -2.03 2.72 -6.59
N ALA A 68 -1.54 2.50 -5.38
CA ALA A 68 -2.37 2.50 -4.19
C ALA A 68 -3.02 3.88 -3.96
N SER A 69 -2.24 4.95 -4.11
CA SER A 69 -2.73 6.32 -3.99
C SER A 69 -3.80 6.65 -5.05
N ASN A 70 -3.56 6.24 -6.30
CA ASN A 70 -4.53 6.41 -7.39
C ASN A 70 -5.81 5.57 -7.15
N GLY A 71 -5.66 4.35 -6.63
CA GLY A 71 -6.77 3.49 -6.24
C GLY A 71 -7.64 4.14 -5.15
N ILE A 72 -7.01 4.70 -4.11
CA ILE A 72 -7.71 5.44 -3.04
C ILE A 72 -8.48 6.63 -3.64
N LYS A 73 -7.82 7.45 -4.46
CA LYS A 73 -8.46 8.61 -5.11
C LYS A 73 -9.68 8.20 -5.94
N LYS A 74 -9.60 7.09 -6.69
CA LYS A 74 -10.71 6.57 -7.50
C LYS A 74 -11.87 6.08 -6.63
N ILE A 75 -11.59 5.38 -5.54
CA ILE A 75 -12.64 4.90 -4.62
C ILE A 75 -13.34 6.08 -3.94
N ILE A 76 -12.60 7.06 -3.43
CA ILE A 76 -13.17 8.27 -2.80
C ILE A 76 -14.05 9.03 -3.80
N LYS A 77 -13.59 9.21 -5.04
CA LYS A 77 -14.36 9.87 -6.09
C LYS A 77 -15.69 9.15 -6.37
N ASN A 78 -15.69 7.82 -6.46
CA ASN A 78 -16.90 7.04 -6.66
C ASN A 78 -17.86 7.12 -5.45
N GLN A 79 -17.33 7.09 -4.23
CA GLN A 79 -18.16 7.25 -3.01
C GLN A 79 -18.84 8.63 -2.97
N ARG A 80 -18.10 9.70 -3.33
CA ARG A 80 -18.65 11.06 -3.39
C ARG A 80 -19.75 11.19 -4.45
N LYS A 81 -19.54 10.63 -5.64
CA LYS A 81 -20.53 10.66 -6.73
C LYS A 81 -21.84 9.95 -6.36
N ASN A 82 -21.75 8.80 -5.68
CA ASN A 82 -22.92 8.08 -5.20
C ASN A 82 -23.66 8.80 -4.06
N SER A 83 -22.97 9.65 -3.29
CA SER A 83 -23.58 10.43 -2.20
C SER A 83 -24.26 11.72 -2.66
N THR A 84 -23.96 12.22 -3.86
CA THR A 84 -24.52 13.47 -4.41
C THR A 84 -25.57 13.23 -5.50
N GLY A 85 -25.91 11.98 -5.79
CA GLY A 85 -27.02 11.64 -6.68
C GLY A 85 -28.34 11.73 -5.92
N PHE A 86 -29.01 12.88 -6.01
CA PHE A 86 -30.47 12.96 -5.97
C PHE A 86 -31.03 12.46 -7.31
#